data_AF-A0A357QL29-F1
#
_entry.id   AF-A0A357QL29-F1
#
_cell.length_a   1.000
_cell.length_b   1.000
_cell.length_c   1.000
_cell.angle_alpha   90.00
_cell.angle_beta   90.00
_cell.angle_gamma   90.00
#
_symmetry.space_group_name_H-M   'P 1'
#
loop_
_entity.id
_entity.type
_entity.pdbx_description
1 polymer ?
#
loop_
_entity_poly.entity_id
_entity_poly.type
_entity_poly.pdbx_seq_one_letter_code
_entity_poly.pdbx_strand_id
1 'polypeptide(L)'
;MAVINEDMIRKVFDEMVKHRPALQKHLIADDEDDEVADYRVLGDLIIKNYPWPIGVELRRLFSASMRQLDRMRLDQIFKTIERTMQFTSFVMLSQLWKEKVKGNIEIPESFAKDFSGRFLVLSMGNFTWMIRAIGNIFNEKNTEWFIPEIKENFDKNFYNALDFWVPERNEIGHYQINLTQEEIEKRCVEYEEKLTFILQRISFFAKYKLVSVREIKVIKPKNQQAMFHHVIDLLNSSDSDFKAQELNEPNYAESRSVLLMKNIKSIEDYLNLSPLIIDTNSEILDNKEKFDIKKDIFLYTKFRSDLLMYVGTEVTEKCDLRTLSNYQILLAEFKDMMKTLTGVEVS
;
A
#
# COMPACT_ATOMS: atom_id res chain seq x y z
N MET A 1 13.47 -15.12 26.83
CA MET A 1 12.61 -14.08 26.22
C MET A 1 13.07 -13.95 24.78
N ALA A 2 12.24 -14.35 23.82
CA ALA A 2 12.54 -14.07 22.41
C ALA A 2 12.78 -12.56 22.27
N VAL A 3 13.81 -12.16 21.53
CA VAL A 3 14.04 -10.74 21.24
C VAL A 3 12.84 -10.27 20.43
N ILE A 4 12.00 -9.41 21.01
CA ILE A 4 10.76 -8.92 20.40
C ILE A 4 11.04 -8.40 18.98
N ASN A 5 10.16 -8.75 18.02
CA ASN A 5 10.32 -8.60 16.56
C ASN A 5 11.27 -9.59 15.86
N GLU A 6 12.23 -10.25 16.53
CA GLU A 6 13.23 -11.08 15.84
C GLU A 6 12.58 -12.22 15.05
N ASP A 7 11.68 -12.98 15.70
CA ASP A 7 11.01 -14.11 15.08
C ASP A 7 10.14 -13.68 13.88
N MET A 8 9.35 -12.61 14.04
CA MET A 8 8.59 -12.00 12.95
C MET A 8 9.50 -11.57 11.80
N ILE A 9 10.59 -10.86 12.08
CA ILE A 9 11.54 -10.38 11.08
C ILE A 9 12.12 -11.55 10.30
N ARG A 10 12.63 -12.58 10.98
CA ARG A 10 13.23 -13.75 10.33
C ARG A 10 12.21 -14.46 9.45
N LYS A 11 11.03 -14.78 9.98
CA LYS A 11 9.94 -15.45 9.26
C LYS A 11 9.48 -14.69 8.01
N VAL A 12 9.34 -13.37 8.12
CA VAL A 12 8.93 -12.52 6.99
C VAL A 12 10.04 -12.39 5.96
N PHE A 13 11.30 -12.22 6.40
CA PHE A 13 12.44 -12.12 5.51
C PHE A 13 12.66 -13.42 4.72
N ASP A 14 12.60 -14.57 5.39
CA ASP A 14 12.75 -15.88 4.75
C ASP A 14 11.71 -16.09 3.65
N GLU A 15 10.46 -15.68 3.89
CA GLU A 15 9.41 -15.71 2.85
C GLU A 15 9.69 -14.71 1.72
N MET A 16 10.18 -13.51 2.05
CA MET A 16 10.52 -12.48 1.08
C MET A 16 11.65 -12.93 0.13
N VAL A 17 12.64 -13.68 0.63
CA VAL A 17 13.73 -14.23 -0.19
C VAL A 17 13.20 -15.18 -1.28
N LYS A 18 12.14 -15.95 -1.00
CA LYS A 18 11.52 -16.83 -2.01
C LYS A 18 10.99 -16.06 -3.22
N HIS A 19 10.48 -14.86 -2.98
CA HIS A 19 9.98 -13.99 -4.05
C HIS A 19 11.07 -13.12 -4.67
N ARG A 20 12.13 -12.81 -3.93
CA ARG A 20 13.27 -12.02 -4.40
C ARG A 20 14.62 -12.66 -4.00
N PRO A 21 15.09 -13.64 -4.77
CA PRO A 21 16.32 -14.41 -4.45
C PRO A 21 17.58 -13.53 -4.30
N ALA A 22 17.62 -12.36 -4.94
CA ALA A 22 18.73 -11.42 -4.80
C ALA A 22 18.94 -10.91 -3.36
N LEU A 23 17.99 -11.11 -2.45
CA LEU A 23 18.13 -10.80 -1.02
C LEU A 23 18.91 -11.88 -0.26
N GLN A 24 19.05 -13.09 -0.80
CA GLN A 24 19.75 -14.21 -0.15
C GLN A 24 21.21 -13.90 0.17
N LYS A 25 21.86 -13.04 -0.62
CA LYS A 25 23.23 -12.59 -0.36
C LYS A 25 23.42 -11.89 0.98
N HIS A 26 22.34 -11.43 1.62
CA HIS A 26 22.37 -10.80 2.93
C HIS A 26 22.18 -11.78 4.10
N LEU A 27 21.95 -13.07 3.80
CA LEU A 27 21.93 -14.15 4.79
C LEU A 27 23.32 -14.75 5.04
N ILE A 28 24.26 -14.50 4.13
CA ILE A 28 25.63 -14.98 4.23
C ILE A 28 26.39 -13.91 5.01
N ALA A 29 26.59 -14.14 6.30
CA ALA A 29 27.63 -13.42 7.06
C ALA A 29 28.98 -13.81 6.45
N ASP A 30 29.92 -12.86 6.36
CA ASP A 30 31.25 -13.09 5.77
C ASP A 30 31.89 -14.39 6.32
N ASP A 31 32.47 -15.18 5.41
CA ASP A 31 32.80 -16.61 5.46
C ASP A 31 33.73 -17.14 6.60
N GLU A 32 33.81 -16.50 7.78
CA GLU A 32 34.72 -16.94 8.85
C GLU A 32 34.07 -17.34 10.19
N ASP A 33 32.79 -17.05 10.43
CA ASP A 33 32.08 -17.55 11.63
C ASP A 33 30.62 -17.88 11.30
N ASP A 34 30.07 -18.95 11.92
CA ASP A 34 28.66 -19.39 11.87
C ASP A 34 27.67 -18.35 12.49
N GLU A 35 27.91 -17.05 12.28
CA GLU A 35 27.07 -15.98 12.80
C GLU A 35 25.81 -15.83 11.95
N VAL A 36 24.68 -16.10 12.59
CA VAL A 36 23.34 -15.82 12.04
C VAL A 36 23.23 -14.33 11.73
N ALA A 37 22.81 -13.99 10.49
CA ALA A 37 22.63 -12.61 10.06
C ALA A 37 21.84 -11.77 11.09
N ASP A 38 22.36 -10.56 11.38
CA ASP A 38 21.76 -9.62 12.32
C ASP A 38 20.32 -9.29 11.89
N TYR A 39 19.36 -9.61 12.75
CA TYR A 39 17.94 -9.38 12.50
C TYR A 39 17.62 -7.90 12.24
N ARG A 40 18.43 -6.96 12.72
CA ARG A 40 18.24 -5.53 12.43
C ARG A 40 18.49 -5.22 10.96
N VAL A 41 19.54 -5.82 10.38
CA VAL A 41 19.85 -5.71 8.96
C VAL A 41 18.72 -6.34 8.13
N LEU A 42 18.21 -7.51 8.56
CA LEU A 42 17.06 -8.15 7.92
C LEU A 42 15.80 -7.27 8.01
N GLY A 43 15.54 -6.68 9.17
CA GLY A 43 14.44 -5.75 9.40
C GLY A 43 14.48 -4.54 8.46
N ASP A 44 15.65 -3.92 8.30
CA ASP A 44 15.85 -2.81 7.36
C ASP A 44 15.62 -3.23 5.91
N LEU A 45 16.03 -4.45 5.54
CA LEU A 45 15.75 -4.99 4.21
C LEU A 45 14.25 -5.24 4.01
N ILE A 46 13.53 -5.76 5.01
CA ILE A 46 12.07 -5.92 4.94
C ILE A 46 11.42 -4.55 4.68
N ILE A 47 11.76 -3.55 5.50
CA ILE A 47 11.23 -2.18 5.40
C ILE A 47 11.44 -1.62 3.99
N LYS A 48 12.65 -1.76 3.44
CA LYS A 48 13.05 -1.28 2.10
C LYS A 48 12.34 -1.97 0.94
N ASN A 49 11.88 -3.20 1.14
CA ASN A 49 11.36 -4.03 0.06
C ASN A 49 9.84 -4.12 0.05
N TYR A 50 9.16 -3.87 1.18
CA TYR A 50 7.73 -3.62 1.15
C TYR A 50 7.38 -2.26 0.51
N PRO A 51 6.19 -2.11 -0.08
CA PRO A 51 5.69 -0.82 -0.57
C PRO A 51 5.71 0.23 0.53
N TRP A 52 6.01 1.49 0.18
CA TRP A 52 6.22 2.59 1.13
C TRP A 52 5.22 2.63 2.30
N PRO A 53 3.89 2.59 2.07
CA PRO A 53 2.93 2.69 3.18
C PRO A 53 3.08 1.57 4.22
N ILE A 54 3.40 0.36 3.79
CA ILE A 54 3.64 -0.79 4.68
C ILE A 54 5.01 -0.66 5.34
N GLY A 55 6.04 -0.30 4.56
CA GLY A 55 7.40 -0.11 5.06
C GLY A 55 7.50 0.92 6.20
N VAL A 56 6.76 2.04 6.11
CA VAL A 56 6.72 3.06 7.17
C VAL A 56 6.19 2.51 8.49
N GLU A 57 5.11 1.73 8.46
CA GLU A 57 4.54 1.14 9.69
C GLU A 57 5.42 0.02 10.24
N LEU A 58 6.08 -0.76 9.38
CA LEU A 58 7.08 -1.75 9.82
C LEU A 58 8.29 -1.07 10.47
N ARG A 59 8.78 0.04 9.91
CA ARG A 59 9.86 0.84 10.49
C ARG A 59 9.51 1.32 11.90
N ARG A 60 8.26 1.77 12.11
CA ARG A 60 7.76 2.12 13.45
C ARG A 60 7.69 0.91 14.36
N LEU A 61 7.12 -0.21 13.90
CA LEU A 61 6.96 -1.44 14.69
C LEU A 61 8.30 -2.07 15.10
N PHE A 62 9.32 -1.99 14.24
CA PHE A 62 10.65 -2.54 14.50
C PHE A 62 11.54 -1.61 15.33
N SER A 63 11.11 -0.38 15.57
CA SER A 63 11.87 0.61 16.34
C SER A 63 12.08 0.21 17.80
N ALA A 64 13.12 0.77 18.42
CA ALA A 64 13.43 0.51 19.83
C ALA A 64 12.29 0.91 20.80
N SER A 65 11.52 1.95 20.47
CA SER A 65 10.38 2.39 21.29
C SER A 65 9.24 1.38 21.32
N MET A 66 9.15 0.48 20.34
CA MET A 66 8.10 -0.54 20.27
C MET A 66 8.52 -1.87 20.91
N ARG A 67 9.64 -1.94 21.62
CA ARG A 67 10.11 -3.19 22.25
C ARG A 67 9.32 -3.57 23.51
N GLN A 68 8.60 -2.64 24.12
CA GLN A 68 7.77 -2.95 25.28
C GLN A 68 6.42 -3.51 24.84
N LEU A 69 5.93 -4.53 25.54
CA LEU A 69 4.63 -5.13 25.28
C LEU A 69 3.52 -4.29 25.94
N ASP A 70 3.35 -3.05 25.46
CA ASP A 70 2.43 -2.07 26.03
C ASP A 70 1.34 -1.66 25.03
N ARG A 71 0.45 -0.76 25.47
CA ARG A 71 -0.64 -0.26 24.63
C ARG A 71 -0.13 0.40 23.34
N MET A 72 1.03 1.05 23.40
CA MET A 72 1.61 1.73 22.25
C MET A 72 2.05 0.72 21.18
N ARG A 73 2.68 -0.39 21.58
CA ARG A 73 3.00 -1.49 20.66
C ARG A 73 1.74 -2.12 20.08
N LEU A 74 0.73 -2.39 20.90
CA LEU A 74 -0.56 -2.94 20.45
C LEU A 74 -1.20 -2.04 19.38
N ASP A 75 -1.27 -0.74 19.64
CA ASP A 75 -1.80 0.24 18.68
C ASP A 75 -0.97 0.29 17.39
N GLN A 76 0.36 0.13 17.48
CA GLN A 76 1.23 0.07 16.30
C GLN A 76 1.00 -1.21 15.47
N ILE A 77 0.76 -2.37 16.10
CA ILE A 77 0.37 -3.60 15.40
C ILE A 77 -0.92 -3.36 14.61
N PHE A 78 -1.93 -2.73 15.22
CA PHE A 78 -3.18 -2.37 14.53
C PHE A 78 -2.96 -1.41 13.35
N LYS A 79 -2.13 -0.38 13.52
CA LYS A 79 -1.78 0.53 12.42
C LYS A 79 -1.09 -0.21 11.27
N THR A 80 -0.17 -1.12 11.58
CA THR A 80 0.54 -1.90 10.58
C THR A 80 -0.41 -2.78 9.77
N ILE A 81 -1.30 -3.54 10.43
CA ILE A 81 -2.27 -4.39 9.70
C ILE A 81 -3.31 -3.55 8.94
N GLU A 82 -3.82 -2.47 9.54
CA GLU A 82 -4.79 -1.58 8.90
C GLU A 82 -4.22 -0.98 7.61
N ARG A 83 -2.98 -0.48 7.67
CA ARG A 83 -2.28 0.06 6.50
C ARG A 83 -1.98 -1.01 5.45
N THR A 84 -1.60 -2.20 5.89
CA THR A 84 -1.34 -3.35 5.02
C THR A 84 -2.59 -3.75 4.23
N MET A 85 -3.73 -3.82 4.91
CA MET A 85 -5.01 -4.14 4.29
C MET A 85 -5.49 -3.02 3.38
N GLN A 86 -5.35 -1.75 3.79
CA GLN A 86 -5.70 -0.61 2.96
C GLN A 86 -4.92 -0.63 1.64
N PHE A 87 -3.59 -0.72 1.71
CA PHE A 87 -2.74 -0.77 0.52
C PHE A 87 -3.11 -1.96 -0.39
N THR A 88 -3.23 -3.16 0.19
CA THR A 88 -3.57 -4.38 -0.57
C THR A 88 -4.93 -4.24 -1.26
N SER A 89 -5.92 -3.71 -0.54
CA SER A 89 -7.26 -3.48 -1.11
C SER A 89 -7.24 -2.48 -2.25
N PHE A 90 -6.39 -1.44 -2.19
CA PHE A 90 -6.26 -0.43 -3.25
C PHE A 90 -5.57 -0.98 -4.48
N VAL A 91 -4.57 -1.85 -4.32
CA VAL A 91 -3.97 -2.58 -5.44
C VAL A 91 -5.03 -3.44 -6.14
N MET A 92 -5.80 -4.24 -5.40
CA MET A 92 -6.84 -5.08 -5.98
C MET A 92 -7.96 -4.26 -6.64
N LEU A 93 -8.39 -3.16 -6.02
CA LEU A 93 -9.42 -2.27 -6.55
C LEU A 93 -8.98 -1.56 -7.82
N SER A 94 -7.74 -1.06 -7.86
CA SER A 94 -7.18 -0.43 -9.05
C SER A 94 -7.15 -1.40 -10.23
N GLN A 95 -6.82 -2.67 -9.97
CA GLN A 95 -6.87 -3.69 -11.01
C GLN A 95 -8.30 -3.98 -11.46
N LEU A 96 -9.25 -4.14 -10.52
CA LEU A 96 -10.65 -4.37 -10.86
C LEU A 96 -11.21 -3.25 -11.75
N TRP A 97 -10.91 -1.99 -11.41
CA TRP A 97 -11.33 -0.84 -12.21
C TRP A 97 -10.72 -0.88 -13.62
N LYS A 98 -9.40 -1.14 -13.73
CA LYS A 98 -8.72 -1.29 -15.03
C LYS A 98 -9.34 -2.38 -15.90
N GLU A 99 -9.60 -3.56 -15.32
CA GLU A 99 -10.19 -4.69 -16.06
C GLU A 99 -11.64 -4.44 -16.44
N LYS A 100 -12.41 -3.71 -15.60
CA LYS A 100 -13.76 -3.29 -15.95
C LYS A 100 -13.77 -2.30 -17.12
N VAL A 101 -12.88 -1.31 -17.13
CA VAL A 101 -12.75 -0.34 -18.24
C VAL A 101 -12.38 -1.04 -19.55
N LYS A 102 -11.51 -2.05 -19.49
CA LYS A 102 -11.15 -2.87 -20.65
C LYS A 102 -12.25 -3.81 -21.14
N GLY A 103 -13.33 -3.97 -20.37
CA GLY A 103 -14.40 -4.94 -20.67
C GLY A 103 -14.04 -6.39 -20.37
N ASN A 104 -12.94 -6.63 -19.64
CA ASN A 104 -12.47 -7.98 -19.29
C ASN A 104 -13.23 -8.59 -18.11
N ILE A 105 -13.79 -7.74 -17.23
CA ILE A 105 -14.59 -8.14 -16.08
C ILE A 105 -15.92 -7.39 -16.07
N GLU A 106 -17.01 -8.11 -15.80
CA GLU A 106 -18.30 -7.54 -15.42
C GLU A 106 -18.42 -7.48 -13.90
N ILE A 107 -18.86 -6.34 -13.37
CA ILE A 107 -19.07 -6.15 -11.94
C ILE A 107 -20.45 -6.71 -11.55
N PRO A 108 -20.53 -7.65 -10.59
CA PRO A 108 -21.82 -8.11 -10.08
C PRO A 108 -22.63 -6.99 -9.43
N GLU A 109 -23.95 -6.97 -9.63
CA GLU A 109 -24.84 -5.95 -9.04
C GLU A 109 -24.76 -5.91 -7.51
N SER A 110 -24.58 -7.08 -6.87
CA SER A 110 -24.40 -7.19 -5.42
C SER A 110 -23.14 -6.46 -4.95
N PHE A 111 -22.02 -6.61 -5.67
CA PHE A 111 -20.79 -5.89 -5.38
C PHE A 111 -20.97 -4.39 -5.58
N ALA A 112 -21.52 -3.97 -6.73
CA ALA A 112 -21.76 -2.56 -7.05
C ALA A 112 -22.59 -1.85 -5.96
N LYS A 113 -23.68 -2.50 -5.52
CA LYS A 113 -24.56 -1.98 -4.47
C LYS A 113 -23.80 -1.81 -3.15
N ASP A 114 -23.12 -2.85 -2.68
CA ASP A 114 -22.38 -2.80 -1.42
C ASP A 114 -21.20 -1.82 -1.47
N PHE A 115 -20.48 -1.77 -2.60
CA PHE A 115 -19.36 -0.87 -2.82
C PHE A 115 -19.79 0.60 -2.73
N SER A 116 -20.94 0.96 -3.33
CA SER A 116 -21.44 2.33 -3.37
C SER A 116 -21.56 2.99 -1.99
N GLY A 117 -21.99 2.22 -0.97
CA GLY A 117 -22.10 2.71 0.41
C GLY A 117 -20.81 2.52 1.22
N ARG A 118 -20.15 1.37 1.06
CA ARG A 118 -18.96 1.00 1.85
C ARG A 118 -17.73 1.83 1.52
N PHE A 119 -17.60 2.32 0.28
CA PHE A 119 -16.37 2.97 -0.18
C PHE A 119 -16.29 4.47 0.16
N LEU A 120 -17.40 5.09 0.57
CA LEU A 120 -17.44 6.51 0.91
C LEU A 120 -16.78 6.84 2.25
N VAL A 121 -16.74 5.88 3.18
CA VAL A 121 -16.02 6.01 4.46
C VAL A 121 -15.39 4.67 4.77
N LEU A 122 -14.05 4.63 4.70
CA LEU A 122 -13.31 3.39 4.86
C LEU A 122 -12.99 3.08 6.32
N SER A 123 -13.10 1.80 6.63
CA SER A 123 -12.73 1.17 7.89
C SER A 123 -12.00 -0.15 7.62
N MET A 124 -11.41 -0.74 8.65
CA MET A 124 -10.78 -2.06 8.55
C MET A 124 -11.71 -3.13 7.97
N GLY A 125 -12.99 -3.13 8.38
CA GLY A 125 -14.00 -4.03 7.84
C GLY A 125 -14.28 -3.83 6.35
N ASN A 126 -14.16 -2.58 5.85
CA ASN A 126 -14.28 -2.31 4.41
C ASN A 126 -13.09 -2.89 3.64
N PHE A 127 -11.87 -2.78 4.17
CA PHE A 127 -10.67 -3.36 3.53
C PHE A 127 -10.74 -4.89 3.46
N THR A 128 -11.11 -5.57 4.55
CA THR A 128 -11.30 -7.04 4.55
C THR A 128 -12.32 -7.46 3.51
N TRP A 129 -13.46 -6.79 3.50
CA TRP A 129 -14.54 -7.08 2.56
C TRP A 129 -14.09 -6.87 1.12
N MET A 130 -13.42 -5.76 0.80
CA MET A 130 -12.92 -5.48 -0.56
C MET A 130 -11.94 -6.54 -1.03
N ILE A 131 -10.94 -6.89 -0.21
CA ILE A 131 -9.93 -7.91 -0.57
C ILE A 131 -10.63 -9.23 -0.92
N ARG A 132 -11.56 -9.70 -0.09
CA ARG A 132 -12.29 -10.95 -0.34
C ARG A 132 -13.22 -10.86 -1.55
N ALA A 133 -14.01 -9.78 -1.63
CA ALA A 133 -15.02 -9.65 -2.68
C ALA A 133 -14.40 -9.52 -4.06
N ILE A 134 -13.33 -8.73 -4.20
CA ILE A 134 -12.57 -8.61 -5.45
C ILE A 134 -11.87 -9.94 -5.77
N GLY A 135 -11.28 -10.59 -4.75
CA GLY A 135 -10.70 -11.93 -4.88
C GLY A 135 -11.67 -12.94 -5.50
N ASN A 136 -12.91 -12.99 -5.00
CA ASN A 136 -13.96 -13.87 -5.52
C ASN A 136 -14.34 -13.52 -6.97
N ILE A 137 -14.50 -12.24 -7.31
CA ILE A 137 -14.83 -11.82 -8.68
C ILE A 137 -13.78 -12.32 -9.68
N PHE A 138 -12.50 -12.13 -9.39
CA PHE A 138 -11.42 -12.58 -10.26
C PHE A 138 -11.35 -14.11 -10.38
N ASN A 139 -11.58 -14.83 -9.27
CA ASN A 139 -11.61 -16.29 -9.27
C ASN A 139 -12.79 -16.84 -10.09
N GLU A 140 -13.98 -16.27 -9.95
CA GLU A 140 -15.19 -16.68 -10.69
C GLU A 140 -15.05 -16.43 -12.20
N LYS A 141 -14.41 -15.33 -12.59
CA LYS A 141 -14.19 -14.96 -14.00
C LYS A 141 -12.90 -15.54 -14.59
N ASN A 142 -12.08 -16.21 -13.78
CA ASN A 142 -10.75 -16.71 -14.14
C ASN A 142 -9.87 -15.65 -14.83
N THR A 143 -9.94 -14.41 -14.37
CA THR A 143 -9.14 -13.30 -14.91
C THR A 143 -7.74 -13.32 -14.30
N GLU A 144 -6.72 -13.02 -15.10
CA GLU A 144 -5.34 -12.95 -14.62
C GLU A 144 -5.10 -11.74 -13.70
N TRP A 145 -4.33 -11.96 -12.64
CA TRP A 145 -3.89 -10.89 -11.76
C TRP A 145 -2.67 -10.18 -12.34
N PHE A 146 -2.61 -8.85 -12.22
CA PHE A 146 -1.39 -8.08 -12.46
C PHE A 146 -0.27 -8.56 -11.54
N ILE A 147 -0.64 -8.98 -10.32
CA ILE A 147 0.18 -9.67 -9.33
C ILE A 147 -0.27 -11.13 -9.25
N PRO A 148 0.31 -12.06 -10.04
CA PRO A 148 -0.13 -13.45 -10.10
C PRO A 148 -0.14 -14.15 -8.74
N GLU A 149 0.77 -13.76 -7.84
CA GLU A 149 0.93 -14.35 -6.51
C GLU A 149 -0.31 -14.20 -5.62
N ILE A 150 -1.20 -13.24 -5.91
CA ILE A 150 -2.48 -13.09 -5.20
C ILE A 150 -3.31 -14.38 -5.30
N LYS A 151 -3.35 -15.02 -6.47
CA LYS A 151 -4.14 -16.24 -6.70
C LYS A 151 -3.67 -17.39 -5.81
N GLU A 152 -2.36 -17.48 -5.57
CA GLU A 152 -1.74 -18.57 -4.80
C GLU A 152 -1.75 -18.29 -3.30
N ASN A 153 -1.63 -17.02 -2.89
CA ASN A 153 -1.46 -16.65 -1.49
C ASN A 153 -2.75 -16.23 -0.78
N PHE A 154 -3.78 -15.77 -1.51
CA PHE A 154 -5.03 -15.29 -0.91
C PHE A 154 -6.07 -16.41 -0.89
N ASP A 155 -5.74 -17.46 -0.16
CA ASP A 155 -6.60 -18.61 0.05
C ASP A 155 -7.64 -18.36 1.17
N LYS A 156 -8.44 -19.39 1.47
CA LYS A 156 -9.43 -19.33 2.56
C LYS A 156 -8.78 -19.00 3.92
N ASN A 157 -7.57 -19.46 4.18
CA ASN A 157 -6.88 -19.22 5.44
C ASN A 157 -6.44 -17.75 5.55
N PHE A 158 -5.94 -17.18 4.45
CA PHE A 158 -5.62 -15.76 4.37
C PHE A 158 -6.85 -14.90 4.64
N TYR A 159 -7.98 -15.18 3.98
CA TYR A 159 -9.21 -14.41 4.21
C TYR A 159 -9.72 -14.55 5.65
N ASN A 160 -9.69 -15.75 6.24
CA ASN A 160 -10.06 -15.95 7.64
C ASN A 160 -9.12 -15.20 8.60
N ALA A 161 -7.83 -15.14 8.28
CA ALA A 161 -6.86 -14.37 9.07
C ALA A 161 -7.12 -12.86 8.99
N LEU A 162 -7.67 -12.35 7.88
CA LEU A 162 -8.11 -10.95 7.78
C LEU A 162 -9.37 -10.66 8.59
N ASP A 163 -10.33 -11.60 8.62
CA ASP A 163 -11.59 -11.42 9.37
C ASP A 163 -11.36 -11.25 10.87
N PHE A 164 -10.32 -11.90 11.41
CA PHE A 164 -9.94 -11.81 12.81
C PHE A 164 -9.81 -10.35 13.29
N TRP A 165 -9.21 -9.47 12.49
CA TRP A 165 -8.83 -8.13 12.94
C TRP A 165 -10.01 -7.18 13.16
N VAL A 166 -11.12 -7.39 12.46
CA VAL A 166 -12.29 -6.49 12.49
C VAL A 166 -12.93 -6.41 13.88
N PRO A 167 -13.34 -7.53 14.52
CA PRO A 167 -13.90 -7.48 15.87
C PRO A 167 -12.88 -6.96 16.90
N GLU A 168 -11.61 -7.37 16.82
CA GLU A 168 -10.57 -6.94 17.76
C GLU A 168 -10.32 -5.42 17.69
N ARG A 169 -10.32 -4.86 16.48
CA ARG A 169 -10.18 -3.41 16.28
C ARG A 169 -11.38 -2.65 16.84
N ASN A 170 -12.59 -3.16 16.64
CA ASN A 170 -13.80 -2.55 17.17
C ASN A 170 -13.78 -2.56 18.71
N GLU A 171 -13.44 -3.70 19.31
CA GLU A 171 -13.32 -3.86 20.75
C GLU A 171 -12.33 -2.83 21.34
N ILE A 172 -11.11 -2.77 20.80
CA ILE A 172 -10.04 -1.89 21.33
C ILE A 172 -10.28 -0.41 21.02
N GLY A 173 -10.97 -0.11 19.92
CA GLY A 173 -11.37 1.25 19.53
C GLY A 173 -12.46 1.86 20.42
N HIS A 174 -13.25 1.02 21.09
CA HIS A 174 -14.11 1.49 22.17
C HIS A 174 -13.25 1.76 23.41
N TYR A 175 -12.87 3.03 23.60
CA TYR A 175 -12.13 3.57 24.77
C TYR A 175 -12.74 3.25 26.15
N GLN A 176 -13.84 2.50 26.22
CA GLN A 176 -14.47 2.01 27.43
C GLN A 176 -13.86 0.69 27.94
N ILE A 177 -13.04 0.00 27.13
CA ILE A 177 -12.39 -1.24 27.55
C ILE A 177 -11.02 -0.90 28.14
N ASN A 178 -10.98 -0.85 29.46
CA ASN A 178 -9.74 -0.80 30.22
C ASN A 178 -9.12 -2.20 30.26
N LEU A 179 -8.26 -2.49 29.29
CA LEU A 179 -7.43 -3.70 29.33
C LEU A 179 -6.38 -3.56 30.42
N THR A 180 -6.18 -4.63 31.18
CA THR A 180 -5.05 -4.77 32.11
C THR A 180 -3.75 -4.91 31.32
N GLN A 181 -2.62 -4.61 31.97
CA GLN A 181 -1.30 -4.75 31.34
C GLN A 181 -1.03 -6.20 30.90
N GLU A 182 -1.44 -7.19 31.68
CA GLU A 182 -1.29 -8.61 31.33
C GLU A 182 -2.08 -8.98 30.06
N GLU A 183 -3.31 -8.48 29.92
CA GLU A 183 -4.12 -8.70 28.71
C GLU A 183 -3.48 -8.02 27.47
N ILE A 184 -2.92 -6.83 27.64
CA ILE A 184 -2.21 -6.12 26.58
C ILE A 184 -0.98 -6.93 26.13
N GLU A 185 -0.17 -7.41 27.07
CA GLU A 185 1.03 -8.20 26.78
C GLU A 185 0.69 -9.48 25.99
N LYS A 186 -0.35 -10.21 26.45
CA LYS A 186 -0.83 -11.40 25.76
C LYS A 186 -1.30 -11.10 24.33
N ARG A 187 -2.07 -10.02 24.15
CA ARG A 187 -2.56 -9.59 22.82
C ARG A 187 -1.42 -9.15 21.92
N CYS A 188 -0.40 -8.46 22.43
CA CYS A 188 0.77 -8.08 21.63
C CYS A 188 1.45 -9.31 21.02
N VAL A 189 1.66 -10.37 21.80
CA VAL A 189 2.28 -11.61 21.32
C VAL A 189 1.38 -12.31 20.29
N GLU A 190 0.10 -12.53 20.62
CA GLU A 190 -0.83 -13.21 19.72
C GLU A 190 -1.04 -12.44 18.40
N TYR A 191 -1.20 -11.13 18.47
CA TYR A 191 -1.46 -10.32 17.29
C TYR A 191 -0.20 -10.14 16.43
N GLU A 192 0.99 -10.14 17.02
CA GLU A 192 2.24 -10.17 16.28
C GLU A 192 2.37 -11.45 15.44
N GLU A 193 2.02 -12.61 16.00
CA GLU A 193 2.02 -13.88 15.25
C GLU A 193 1.03 -13.84 14.07
N LYS A 194 -0.18 -13.31 14.29
CA LYS A 194 -1.18 -13.16 13.23
C LYS A 194 -0.76 -12.14 12.17
N LEU A 195 -0.13 -11.05 12.57
CA LEU A 195 0.42 -10.05 11.65
C LEU A 195 1.56 -10.66 10.83
N THR A 196 2.44 -11.44 11.47
CA THR A 196 3.54 -12.17 10.80
C THR A 196 3.01 -13.04 9.68
N PHE A 197 1.95 -13.81 9.94
CA PHE A 197 1.30 -14.64 8.92
C PHE A 197 0.82 -13.81 7.72
N ILE A 198 0.13 -12.69 7.95
CA ILE A 198 -0.35 -11.81 6.87
C ILE A 198 0.82 -11.24 6.08
N LEU A 199 1.86 -10.74 6.76
CA LEU A 199 3.05 -10.18 6.11
C LEU A 199 3.73 -11.22 5.22
N GLN A 200 3.94 -12.45 5.70
CA GLN A 200 4.48 -13.54 4.89
C GLN A 200 3.66 -13.77 3.61
N ARG A 201 2.33 -13.80 3.71
CA ARG A 201 1.44 -14.00 2.56
C ARG A 201 1.47 -12.88 1.54
N ILE A 202 1.94 -11.70 1.91
CA ILE A 202 2.08 -10.56 1.00
C ILE A 202 3.55 -10.22 0.69
N SER A 203 4.51 -11.06 1.10
CA SER A 203 5.95 -10.84 0.86
C SER A 203 6.30 -10.76 -0.63
N PHE A 204 5.44 -11.28 -1.52
CA PHE A 204 5.57 -11.13 -2.96
C PHE A 204 5.61 -9.67 -3.43
N PHE A 205 5.09 -8.71 -2.65
CA PHE A 205 5.20 -7.29 -3.00
C PHE A 205 6.64 -6.82 -3.16
N ALA A 206 7.62 -7.52 -2.58
CA ALA A 206 9.05 -7.24 -2.75
C ALA A 206 9.55 -7.32 -4.21
N LYS A 207 8.79 -7.98 -5.10
CA LYS A 207 9.03 -8.05 -6.54
C LYS A 207 8.61 -6.78 -7.28
N TYR A 208 7.72 -5.99 -6.70
CA TYR A 208 7.11 -4.83 -7.34
C TYR A 208 7.72 -3.54 -6.79
N LYS A 209 7.63 -2.47 -7.58
CA LYS A 209 8.17 -1.15 -7.24
C LYS A 209 7.05 -0.13 -7.25
N LEU A 210 6.83 0.49 -6.10
CA LEU A 210 5.96 1.64 -5.98
C LEU A 210 6.75 2.87 -6.43
N VAL A 211 6.24 3.59 -7.42
CA VAL A 211 6.88 4.80 -7.95
C VAL A 211 5.88 5.94 -8.06
N SER A 212 6.38 7.17 -8.04
CA SER A 212 5.62 8.38 -8.34
C SER A 212 6.07 8.96 -9.66
N VAL A 213 5.14 9.22 -10.59
CA VAL A 213 5.43 9.90 -11.86
C VAL A 213 5.31 11.41 -11.65
N ARG A 214 6.45 12.10 -11.51
CA ARG A 214 6.48 13.55 -11.29
C ARG A 214 5.96 14.32 -12.49
N GLU A 215 6.54 14.04 -13.65
CA GLU A 215 6.21 14.70 -14.91
C GLU A 215 6.54 13.80 -16.11
N ILE A 216 5.87 14.10 -17.23
CA ILE A 216 6.14 13.49 -18.53
C ILE A 216 6.30 14.63 -19.54
N LYS A 217 7.48 14.74 -20.14
CA LYS A 217 7.80 15.75 -21.16
C LYS A 217 7.77 15.12 -22.54
N VAL A 218 7.07 15.76 -23.49
CA VAL A 218 7.07 15.33 -24.89
C VAL A 218 8.30 15.92 -25.59
N ILE A 219 9.18 15.06 -26.09
CA ILE A 219 10.33 15.41 -26.92
C ILE A 219 9.99 15.08 -28.36
N LYS A 220 9.76 16.11 -29.19
CA LYS A 220 9.42 15.95 -30.61
C LYS A 220 10.38 16.72 -31.52
N PRO A 221 11.54 16.14 -31.88
CA PRO A 221 12.45 16.77 -32.82
C PRO A 221 11.83 16.88 -34.21
N LYS A 222 12.31 17.86 -35.00
CA LYS A 222 11.88 18.04 -36.40
C LYS A 222 12.14 16.74 -37.17
N ASN A 223 11.12 16.24 -37.87
CA ASN A 223 11.15 15.01 -38.67
C ASN A 223 11.46 13.70 -37.93
N GLN A 224 11.36 13.64 -36.60
CA GLN A 224 11.51 12.41 -35.82
C GLN A 224 10.19 12.02 -35.13
N GLN A 225 10.05 10.79 -34.63
CA GLN A 225 8.89 10.42 -33.81
C GLN A 225 8.91 11.13 -32.45
N ALA A 226 7.74 11.25 -31.81
CA ALA A 226 7.67 11.75 -30.44
C ALA A 226 8.30 10.72 -29.50
N MET A 227 9.05 11.21 -28.51
CA MET A 227 9.46 10.43 -27.35
C MET A 227 8.89 11.08 -26.10
N PHE A 228 8.62 10.28 -25.10
CA PHE A 228 8.13 10.72 -23.80
C PHE A 228 9.25 10.52 -22.79
N HIS A 229 9.63 11.61 -22.15
CA HIS A 229 10.62 11.64 -21.09
C HIS A 229 9.92 11.65 -19.75
N HIS A 230 10.01 10.55 -19.01
CA HIS A 230 9.40 10.38 -17.70
C HIS A 230 10.41 10.64 -16.61
N VAL A 231 10.00 11.41 -15.61
CA VAL A 231 10.73 11.56 -14.36
C VAL A 231 9.97 10.80 -13.28
N ILE A 232 10.54 9.69 -12.81
CA ILE A 232 9.92 8.81 -11.82
C ILE A 232 10.73 8.76 -10.53
N ASP A 233 10.05 8.76 -9.40
CA ASP A 233 10.66 8.57 -8.08
C ASP A 233 10.36 7.18 -7.56
N LEU A 234 11.39 6.45 -7.11
CA LEU A 234 11.17 5.21 -6.39
C LEU A 234 10.72 5.50 -4.96
N LEU A 235 9.51 5.07 -4.60
CA LEU A 235 8.95 5.25 -3.26
C LEU A 235 9.38 4.08 -2.35
N ASN A 236 10.57 4.18 -1.75
CA ASN A 236 11.10 3.20 -0.77
C ASN A 236 11.35 3.84 0.60
N SER A 237 10.88 3.20 1.67
CA SER A 237 10.80 3.74 3.05
C SER A 237 12.14 4.01 3.77
N SER A 238 13.28 3.87 3.07
CA SER A 238 14.62 4.02 3.65
C SER A 238 15.32 5.33 3.34
N ASP A 239 14.99 5.99 2.24
CA ASP A 239 15.67 7.21 1.81
C ASP A 239 14.66 8.36 1.88
N SER A 240 14.96 9.41 2.65
CA SER A 240 14.16 10.64 2.72
C SER A 240 14.14 11.37 1.37
N ASP A 241 15.18 11.16 0.57
CA ASP A 241 15.36 11.72 -0.76
C ASP A 241 15.09 10.64 -1.81
N PHE A 242 13.93 10.70 -2.44
CA PHE A 242 13.59 9.79 -3.53
C PHE A 242 14.60 9.95 -4.67
N LYS A 243 15.24 8.85 -5.07
CA LYS A 243 16.12 8.82 -6.24
C LYS A 243 15.25 8.91 -7.50
N ALA A 244 15.31 10.06 -8.16
CA ALA A 244 14.70 10.24 -9.47
C ALA A 244 15.41 9.36 -10.50
N GLN A 245 14.64 8.62 -11.26
CA GLN A 245 15.07 7.90 -12.45
C GLN A 245 14.39 8.52 -13.66
N GLU A 246 15.16 8.69 -14.73
CA GLU A 246 14.67 9.21 -15.99
C GLU A 246 14.54 8.08 -17.01
N LEU A 247 13.41 8.04 -17.71
CA LEU A 247 13.14 7.08 -18.78
C LEU A 247 12.75 7.83 -20.05
N ASN A 248 13.24 7.36 -21.20
CA ASN A 248 12.84 7.86 -22.50
C ASN A 248 12.21 6.71 -23.28
N GLU A 249 10.91 6.80 -23.54
CA GLU A 249 10.14 5.73 -24.16
C GLU A 249 9.23 6.28 -25.27
N PRO A 250 8.87 5.47 -26.28
CA PRO A 250 7.92 5.87 -27.31
C PRO A 250 6.48 5.95 -26.79
N ASN A 251 6.19 5.31 -25.65
CA ASN A 251 4.88 5.30 -24.99
C ASN A 251 4.87 6.26 -23.80
N TYR A 252 3.69 6.60 -23.27
CA TYR A 252 3.53 7.39 -22.05
C TYR A 252 2.72 6.63 -20.99
N ALA A 253 2.92 7.01 -19.72
CA ALA A 253 2.11 6.55 -18.59
C ALA A 253 1.15 7.68 -18.17
N GLU A 254 0.31 7.48 -17.16
CA GLU A 254 -0.51 8.56 -16.62
C GLU A 254 0.33 9.53 -15.77
N SER A 255 0.19 10.82 -16.01
CA SER A 255 0.96 11.86 -15.31
C SER A 255 0.47 12.05 -13.86
N ARG A 256 1.37 12.48 -12.97
CA ARG A 256 1.07 12.80 -11.56
C ARG A 256 0.36 11.67 -10.82
N SER A 257 0.80 10.45 -11.10
CA SER A 257 0.19 9.24 -10.58
C SER A 257 1.19 8.44 -9.74
N VAL A 258 0.66 7.61 -8.84
CA VAL A 258 1.43 6.59 -8.13
C VAL A 258 1.22 5.26 -8.83
N LEU A 259 2.31 4.63 -9.27
CA LEU A 259 2.28 3.39 -10.03
C LEU A 259 2.91 2.25 -9.23
N LEU A 260 2.33 1.05 -9.36
CA LEU A 260 2.96 -0.19 -8.97
C LEU A 260 3.50 -0.89 -10.22
N MET A 261 4.82 -1.00 -10.34
CA MET A 261 5.50 -1.51 -11.53
C MET A 261 6.17 -2.86 -11.26
N LYS A 262 6.20 -3.74 -12.27
CA LYS A 262 7.01 -4.97 -12.21
C LYS A 262 8.51 -4.70 -12.38
N ASN A 263 8.84 -3.67 -13.15
CA ASN A 263 10.21 -3.24 -13.41
C ASN A 263 10.23 -1.70 -13.55
N ILE A 264 11.34 -1.06 -13.17
CA ILE A 264 11.50 0.41 -13.27
C ILE A 264 12.28 0.86 -14.51
N LYS A 265 12.62 -0.07 -15.41
CA LYS A 265 13.39 0.17 -16.64
C LYS A 265 12.49 0.47 -17.84
N SER A 266 11.22 0.09 -17.82
CA SER A 266 10.23 0.45 -18.84
C SER A 266 8.88 0.79 -18.20
N ILE A 267 8.06 1.58 -18.91
CA ILE A 267 6.72 2.01 -18.50
C ILE A 267 5.59 1.15 -19.08
N GLU A 268 5.87 -0.11 -19.44
CA GLU A 268 4.88 -0.99 -20.08
C GLU A 268 4.00 -1.74 -19.06
N ASP A 269 4.61 -2.24 -17.99
CA ASP A 269 3.98 -3.14 -17.03
C ASP A 269 3.75 -2.46 -15.68
N TYR A 270 2.65 -1.71 -15.59
CA TYR A 270 2.25 -1.04 -14.37
C TYR A 270 0.76 -1.13 -14.06
N LEU A 271 0.46 -0.88 -12.78
CA LEU A 271 -0.86 -0.63 -12.26
C LEU A 271 -0.90 0.77 -11.65
N ASN A 272 -1.79 1.63 -12.15
CA ASN A 272 -1.98 2.97 -11.62
C ASN A 272 -2.88 2.91 -10.37
N LEU A 273 -2.39 3.47 -9.26
CA LEU A 273 -3.07 3.48 -7.96
C LEU A 273 -3.71 4.82 -7.63
N SER A 274 -3.60 5.82 -8.50
CA SER A 274 -4.34 7.07 -8.37
C SER A 274 -5.83 6.84 -8.70
N PRO A 275 -6.76 7.49 -7.99
CA PRO A 275 -6.55 8.52 -6.96
C PRO A 275 -6.48 7.94 -5.53
N LEU A 276 -6.40 6.61 -5.36
CA LEU A 276 -6.43 5.92 -4.07
C LEU A 276 -5.16 6.14 -3.25
N ILE A 277 -4.02 6.20 -3.94
CA ILE A 277 -2.72 6.57 -3.39
C ILE A 277 -2.21 7.75 -4.20
N ILE A 278 -1.79 8.80 -3.49
CA ILE A 278 -1.23 10.01 -4.10
C ILE A 278 0.09 10.36 -3.44
N ASP A 279 0.93 11.05 -4.20
CA ASP A 279 2.20 11.58 -3.75
C ASP A 279 2.19 13.10 -3.87
N THR A 280 2.51 13.78 -2.77
CA THR A 280 2.60 15.25 -2.72
C THR A 280 4.03 15.76 -2.80
N ASN A 281 5.03 14.86 -2.86
CA ASN A 281 6.44 15.21 -2.96
C ASN A 281 6.76 16.04 -4.20
N SER A 282 6.05 15.77 -5.30
CA SER A 282 6.17 16.50 -6.57
C SER A 282 5.51 17.89 -6.59
N GLU A 283 4.68 18.25 -5.60
CA GLU A 283 3.92 19.51 -5.61
C GLU A 283 4.85 20.73 -5.45
N ILE A 284 4.67 21.78 -6.24
CA ILE A 284 5.48 23.00 -6.10
C ILE A 284 4.80 23.93 -5.09
N LEU A 285 5.49 24.22 -3.98
CA LEU A 285 5.00 25.11 -2.92
C LEU A 285 5.44 26.56 -3.20
N ASP A 286 4.85 27.17 -4.21
CA ASP A 286 5.21 28.51 -4.74
C ASP A 286 4.29 29.64 -4.24
N ASN A 287 3.25 29.33 -3.47
CA ASN A 287 2.32 30.30 -2.94
C ASN A 287 1.93 30.00 -1.49
N LYS A 288 1.41 31.02 -0.78
CA LYS A 288 1.06 30.91 0.64
C LYS A 288 -0.01 29.86 0.93
N GLU A 289 -0.96 29.66 0.01
CA GLU A 289 -2.06 28.70 0.16
C GLU A 289 -1.57 27.24 0.11
N LYS A 290 -0.36 27.00 -0.43
CA LYS A 290 0.28 25.70 -0.51
C LYS A 290 1.27 25.41 0.62
N PHE A 291 1.66 26.39 1.42
CA PHE A 291 2.65 26.16 2.49
C PHE A 291 2.18 25.19 3.58
N ASP A 292 0.87 24.98 3.70
CA ASP A 292 0.29 24.00 4.62
C ASP A 292 0.29 22.56 4.06
N ILE A 293 0.61 22.38 2.76
CA ILE A 293 0.73 21.05 2.16
C ILE A 293 1.96 20.36 2.72
N LYS A 294 1.74 19.24 3.40
CA LYS A 294 2.82 18.37 3.86
C LYS A 294 3.25 17.43 2.75
N LYS A 295 4.56 17.22 2.65
CA LYS A 295 5.23 16.32 1.72
C LYS A 295 5.18 14.90 2.27
N ASP A 296 4.33 14.07 1.68
CA ASP A 296 4.08 12.68 2.11
C ASP A 296 3.36 11.89 1.00
N ILE A 297 3.31 10.57 1.19
CA ILE A 297 2.41 9.67 0.51
C ILE A 297 1.09 9.59 1.29
N PHE A 298 0.00 9.73 0.57
CA PHE A 298 -1.34 9.83 1.14
C PHE A 298 -2.22 8.72 0.59
N LEU A 299 -3.02 8.10 1.47
CA LEU A 299 -3.97 7.05 1.12
C LEU A 299 -5.39 7.55 1.35
N TYR A 300 -6.28 7.30 0.38
CA TYR A 300 -7.69 7.68 0.47
C TYR A 300 -8.35 7.08 1.71
N THR A 301 -9.25 7.84 2.35
CA THR A 301 -9.97 7.39 3.55
C THR A 301 -11.47 7.59 3.46
N LYS A 302 -11.92 8.72 2.92
CA LYS A 302 -13.33 9.04 2.85
C LYS A 302 -13.61 10.09 1.79
N PHE A 303 -14.82 10.05 1.27
CA PHE A 303 -15.40 11.04 0.38
C PHE A 303 -16.65 11.60 1.04
N ARG A 304 -16.70 12.93 1.21
CA ARG A 304 -17.85 13.61 1.80
C ARG A 304 -17.97 15.03 1.29
N SER A 305 -19.17 15.41 0.86
CA SER A 305 -19.46 16.79 0.40
C SER A 305 -18.54 17.22 -0.74
N ASP A 306 -18.37 16.36 -1.73
CA ASP A 306 -17.46 16.53 -2.87
C ASP A 306 -15.97 16.68 -2.53
N LEU A 307 -15.57 16.24 -1.32
CA LEU A 307 -14.19 16.30 -0.85
C LEU A 307 -13.60 14.92 -0.66
N LEU A 308 -12.50 14.66 -1.37
CA LEU A 308 -11.58 13.56 -1.09
C LEU A 308 -10.76 13.87 0.15
N MET A 309 -10.74 12.94 1.10
CA MET A 309 -9.91 13.02 2.29
C MET A 309 -8.93 11.85 2.33
N TYR A 310 -7.71 12.19 2.71
CA TYR A 310 -6.59 11.27 2.75
C TYR A 310 -5.99 11.22 4.15
N VAL A 311 -5.24 10.16 4.42
CA VAL A 311 -4.36 10.05 5.59
C VAL A 311 -2.92 9.89 5.10
N GLY A 312 -2.00 10.67 5.69
CA GLY A 312 -0.57 10.55 5.42
C GLY A 312 -0.01 9.23 5.93
N THR A 313 1.15 8.84 5.40
CA THR A 313 1.94 7.74 5.96
C THR A 313 2.82 8.22 7.10
N GLU A 314 3.40 9.41 6.98
CA GLU A 314 4.23 10.06 8.00
C GLU A 314 3.49 11.21 8.71
N VAL A 315 2.64 11.93 7.98
CA VAL A 315 1.89 13.06 8.48
C VAL A 315 0.69 12.59 9.31
N THR A 316 0.70 12.96 10.58
CA THR A 316 -0.36 12.61 11.55
C THR A 316 -1.42 13.71 11.70
N GLU A 317 -1.11 14.92 11.24
CA GLU A 317 -2.01 16.07 11.26
C GLU A 317 -3.05 15.98 10.14
N LYS A 318 -4.21 16.64 10.33
CA LYS A 318 -5.20 16.78 9.26
C LYS A 318 -4.69 17.79 8.24
N CYS A 319 -4.47 17.35 7.01
CA CYS A 319 -4.08 18.22 5.90
C CYS A 319 -5.26 18.44 4.96
N ASP A 320 -5.46 19.69 4.55
CA ASP A 320 -6.34 20.02 3.44
C ASP A 320 -5.55 19.93 2.14
N LEU A 321 -5.91 18.96 1.29
CA LEU A 321 -5.22 18.70 0.03
C LEU A 321 -5.94 19.31 -1.18
N ARG A 322 -6.97 20.15 -0.97
CA ARG A 322 -7.71 20.80 -2.06
C ARG A 322 -6.87 21.80 -2.85
N THR A 323 -5.77 22.28 -2.25
CA THR A 323 -4.83 23.22 -2.88
C THR A 323 -3.79 22.51 -3.76
N LEU A 324 -3.82 21.17 -3.85
CA LEU A 324 -2.97 20.42 -4.79
C LEU A 324 -3.28 20.81 -6.23
N SER A 325 -2.22 20.97 -7.03
CA SER A 325 -2.34 21.40 -8.43
C SER A 325 -3.11 20.43 -9.32
N ASN A 326 -3.23 19.16 -8.93
CA ASN A 326 -4.01 18.13 -9.62
C ASN A 326 -5.29 17.70 -8.87
N TYR A 327 -5.73 18.41 -7.82
CA TYR A 327 -6.87 17.95 -7.01
C TYR A 327 -8.14 17.67 -7.82
N GLN A 328 -8.45 18.54 -8.80
CA GLN A 328 -9.62 18.35 -9.66
C GLN A 328 -9.53 17.09 -10.54
N ILE A 329 -8.32 16.71 -10.93
CA ILE A 329 -8.07 15.46 -11.67
C ILE A 329 -8.33 14.27 -10.74
N LEU A 330 -7.78 14.30 -9.52
CA LEU A 330 -8.01 13.23 -8.52
C LEU A 330 -9.51 13.05 -8.21
N LEU A 331 -10.24 14.16 -8.08
CA LEU A 331 -11.69 14.14 -7.86
C LEU A 331 -12.45 13.55 -9.05
N ALA A 332 -12.07 13.93 -10.27
CA ALA A 332 -12.66 13.39 -11.49
C ALA A 332 -12.39 11.88 -11.65
N GLU A 333 -11.16 11.43 -11.40
CA GLU A 333 -10.78 10.02 -11.41
C GLU A 333 -11.55 9.21 -10.37
N PHE A 334 -11.75 9.76 -9.17
CA PHE A 334 -12.52 9.09 -8.13
C PHE A 334 -13.98 8.93 -8.53
N LYS A 335 -14.60 10.00 -9.07
CA LYS A 335 -15.97 9.95 -9.57
C LYS A 335 -16.12 8.98 -10.73
N ASP A 336 -15.14 8.93 -11.64
CA ASP A 336 -15.11 7.98 -12.74
C ASP A 336 -15.02 6.53 -12.26
N MET A 337 -14.13 6.23 -11.31
CA MET A 337 -14.03 4.91 -10.68
C MET A 337 -15.36 4.51 -10.04
N MET A 338 -15.96 5.40 -9.24
CA MET A 338 -17.23 5.12 -8.59
C MET A 338 -18.35 4.87 -9.62
N LYS A 339 -18.45 5.70 -10.66
CA LYS A 339 -19.40 5.52 -11.76
C LYS A 339 -19.17 4.22 -12.52
N THR A 340 -17.91 3.88 -12.80
CA THR A 340 -17.53 2.68 -13.55
C THR A 340 -17.84 1.40 -12.79
N LEU A 341 -17.61 1.40 -11.48
CA LEU A 341 -17.81 0.21 -10.63
C LEU A 341 -19.25 0.06 -10.14
N THR A 342 -20.02 1.15 -10.03
CA THR A 342 -21.37 1.12 -9.44
C THR A 342 -22.49 1.48 -10.41
N GLY A 343 -22.18 2.11 -11.55
CA GLY A 343 -23.16 2.72 -12.44
C GLY A 343 -23.77 4.03 -11.91
N VAL A 344 -23.41 4.47 -10.71
CA VAL A 344 -23.96 5.66 -10.04
C VAL A 344 -22.91 6.74 -9.93
N GLU A 345 -23.30 7.97 -10.27
CA GLU A 345 -22.46 9.15 -10.08
C GLU A 345 -22.58 9.64 -8.64
N VAL A 346 -21.44 9.86 -7.98
CA VAL A 346 -21.39 10.31 -6.58
C VAL A 346 -21.45 11.83 -6.56
N SER A 347 -22.29 12.39 -5.69
CA SER A 347 -22.46 13.84 -5.49
C SER A 347 -21.98 14.31 -4.13
#